data_AF-A0A952PCE3-F1
#
_entry.id   AF-A0A952PCE3-F1
#
_cell.length_a   1.000
_cell.length_b   1.000
_cell.length_c   1.000
_cell.angle_alpha   90.00
_cell.angle_beta   90.00
_cell.angle_gamma   90.00
#
_symmetry.space_group_name_H-M   'P 1'
#
loop_
_entity.id
_entity.type
_entity.pdbx_description
1 polymer ?
#
loop_
_entity_poly.entity_id
_entity_poly.type
_entity_poly.pdbx_seq_one_letter_code
_entity_poly.pdbx_strand_id
1 'polypeptide(L)'
;MNTVKESILDYLEISDLSGDTKLIADIAGLDVARRLLLHFDSLPLSIQSIKNMNSLIIRYLSERYTAVNFTKREILKISQEIGRNPRETRRLLKQREKKIK
;
A
#
# COMPACT_ATOMS: atom_id res chain seq x y z
N MET A 1 -0.12 -25.41 -5.16
CA MET A 1 0.70 -24.47 -4.37
C MET A 1 0.03 -23.11 -4.47
N ASN A 2 -0.64 -22.65 -3.40
CA ASN A 2 -1.20 -21.30 -3.36
C ASN A 2 -0.03 -20.32 -3.25
N THR A 3 0.33 -19.67 -4.35
CA THR A 3 1.17 -18.47 -4.30
C THR A 3 0.45 -17.45 -3.42
N VAL A 4 0.94 -17.26 -2.20
CA VAL A 4 0.50 -16.16 -1.34
C VAL A 4 0.76 -14.90 -2.13
N LYS A 5 -0.31 -14.29 -2.66
CA LYS A 5 -0.22 -13.05 -3.41
C LYS A 5 0.11 -11.97 -2.39
N GLU A 6 1.38 -11.59 -2.29
CA GLU A 6 1.82 -10.47 -1.45
C GLU A 6 0.91 -9.26 -1.71
N SER A 7 0.28 -8.80 -0.65
CA SER A 7 -0.64 -7.66 -0.64
C SER A 7 0.12 -6.40 -0.27
N ILE A 8 -0.34 -5.25 -0.79
CA ILE A 8 0.19 -3.94 -0.36
C ILE A 8 0.03 -3.73 1.16
N LEU A 9 -0.94 -4.39 1.77
CA LEU A 9 -1.18 -4.35 3.21
C LEU A 9 -0.11 -5.09 4.03
N ASP A 10 0.69 -5.95 3.42
CA ASP A 10 1.82 -6.61 4.08
C ASP A 10 2.90 -5.59 4.47
N TYR A 11 2.92 -4.44 3.81
CA TYR A 11 3.83 -3.31 4.03
C TYR A 11 3.25 -2.23 4.95
N LEU A 12 2.05 -2.47 5.49
CA LEU A 12 1.38 -1.56 6.42
C LEU A 12 2.17 -1.47 7.73
N GLU A 13 2.29 -0.26 8.28
CA GLU A 13 2.78 0.03 9.62
C GLU A 13 1.65 0.64 10.48
N ILE A 14 1.78 0.58 11.81
CA ILE A 14 0.84 1.22 12.74
C ILE A 14 0.74 2.73 12.49
N SER A 15 1.84 3.36 12.07
CA SER A 15 1.93 4.79 11.74
C SER A 15 1.01 5.20 10.58
N ASP A 16 0.63 4.25 9.71
CA ASP A 16 -0.27 4.48 8.58
C ASP A 16 -1.74 4.41 8.97
N LEU A 17 -2.05 3.86 10.14
CA LEU A 17 -3.42 3.65 10.62
C LEU A 17 -3.97 4.89 11.34
N SER A 18 -5.29 5.03 11.32
CA SER A 18 -6.02 6.08 12.04
C SER A 18 -7.21 5.50 12.81
N GLY A 19 -7.73 6.30 13.76
CA GLY A 19 -8.97 6.01 14.47
C GLY A 19 -9.04 4.59 15.04
N ASP A 20 -10.18 3.95 14.84
CA ASP A 20 -10.47 2.61 15.36
C ASP A 20 -9.54 1.54 14.81
N THR A 21 -9.09 1.67 13.56
CA THR A 21 -8.15 0.69 12.97
C THR A 21 -6.80 0.73 13.68
N LYS A 22 -6.33 1.93 14.05
CA LYS A 22 -5.12 2.07 14.85
C LYS A 22 -5.31 1.50 16.25
N LEU A 23 -6.43 1.79 16.89
CA LEU A 23 -6.76 1.24 18.21
C LEU A 23 -6.77 -0.30 18.18
N ILE A 24 -7.36 -0.90 17.15
CA ILE A 24 -7.35 -2.36 16.95
C ILE A 24 -5.93 -2.88 16.77
N ALA A 25 -5.10 -2.20 15.97
CA ALA A 25 -3.70 -2.60 15.79
C ALA A 25 -2.90 -2.52 17.10
N ASP A 26 -3.14 -1.49 17.91
CA ASP A 26 -2.47 -1.27 19.19
C ASP A 26 -2.88 -2.31 20.25
N ILE A 27 -4.13 -2.78 20.23
CA ILE A 27 -4.66 -3.76 21.20
C ILE A 27 -4.44 -5.21 20.74
N ALA A 28 -4.78 -5.51 19.49
CA ALA A 28 -4.86 -6.88 18.96
C ALA A 28 -3.72 -7.22 17.99
N GLY A 29 -2.86 -6.26 17.67
CA GLY A 29 -1.74 -6.42 16.76
C GLY A 29 -2.07 -6.05 15.31
N LEU A 30 -1.02 -5.66 14.58
CA LEU A 30 -1.09 -5.18 13.19
C LEU A 30 -1.65 -6.24 12.22
N ASP A 31 -1.39 -7.53 12.46
CA ASP A 31 -1.91 -8.63 11.63
C ASP A 31 -3.44 -8.78 11.74
N VAL A 32 -4.02 -8.43 12.88
CA VAL A 32 -5.48 -8.40 13.05
C VAL A 32 -6.06 -7.22 12.28
N ALA A 33 -5.45 -6.04 12.39
CA ALA A 33 -5.85 -4.87 11.61
C ALA A 33 -5.73 -5.11 10.08
N ARG A 34 -4.68 -5.79 9.60
CA ARG A 34 -4.54 -6.16 8.18
C ARG A 34 -5.67 -7.06 7.70
N ARG A 35 -6.00 -8.10 8.47
CA ARG A 35 -7.12 -9.02 8.15
C ARG A 35 -8.46 -8.29 8.14
N LEU A 36 -8.66 -7.38 9.08
CA LEU A 36 -9.85 -6.54 9.17
C LEU A 36 -9.98 -5.65 7.92
N LEU A 37 -8.90 -4.99 7.50
CA LEU A 37 -8.87 -4.16 6.30
C LEU A 37 -9.15 -4.96 5.01
N LEU A 38 -8.58 -6.16 4.89
CA LEU A 38 -8.88 -7.06 3.77
C LEU A 38 -10.36 -7.46 3.73
N HIS A 39 -10.96 -7.67 4.91
CA HIS A 39 -12.38 -8.01 5.00
C HIS A 39 -13.29 -6.84 4.62
N PHE A 40 -12.85 -5.61 4.88
CA PHE A 40 -13.60 -4.39 4.55
C PHE A 40 -13.42 -3.90 3.10
N ASP A 41 -12.52 -4.48 2.31
CA ASP A 41 -12.27 -4.03 0.92
C ASP A 41 -13.52 -4.13 0.01
N SER A 42 -14.53 -4.89 0.42
CA SER A 42 -15.83 -5.04 -0.27
C SER A 42 -17.00 -4.30 0.41
N LEU A 43 -16.77 -3.65 1.54
CA LEU A 43 -17.84 -3.06 2.36
C LEU A 43 -17.78 -1.52 2.34
N PRO A 44 -18.91 -0.82 2.11
CA PRO A 44 -18.98 0.64 2.14
C PRO A 44 -19.05 1.17 3.58
N LEU A 45 -18.14 0.72 4.45
CA LEU A 45 -18.04 1.16 5.83
C LEU A 45 -17.06 2.34 5.93
N SER A 46 -17.49 3.43 6.57
CA SER A 46 -16.63 4.59 6.84
C SER A 46 -15.69 4.33 8.01
N ILE A 47 -14.83 3.32 7.89
CA ILE A 47 -13.75 3.11 8.86
C ILE A 47 -12.58 3.97 8.39
N GLN A 48 -12.10 4.85 9.27
CA GLN A 48 -10.89 5.63 8.99
C GLN A 48 -9.68 4.69 8.99
N SER A 49 -9.44 4.05 7.85
CA SER A 49 -8.56 2.89 7.74
C SER A 49 -7.09 3.28 7.62
N ILE A 50 -6.74 4.00 6.56
CA ILE A 50 -5.36 4.33 6.23
C ILE A 50 -5.22 5.83 6.04
N LYS A 51 -4.53 6.48 6.97
CA LYS A 51 -4.33 7.94 7.00
C LYS A 51 -3.56 8.45 5.78
N ASN A 52 -2.61 7.66 5.27
CA ASN A 52 -1.78 8.07 4.15
C ASN A 52 -1.46 6.90 3.19
N MET A 53 -2.45 6.53 2.39
CA MET A 53 -2.32 5.47 1.38
C MET A 53 -1.14 5.70 0.42
N ASN A 54 -0.81 6.95 0.07
CA ASN A 54 0.32 7.24 -0.80
C ASN A 54 1.67 6.90 -0.15
N SER A 55 1.80 7.09 1.17
CA SER A 55 3.03 6.72 1.88
C SER A 55 3.21 5.22 1.94
N LEU A 56 2.12 4.48 2.20
CA LEU A 56 2.12 3.01 2.13
C LEU A 56 2.50 2.52 0.73
N ILE A 57 1.90 3.08 -0.32
CA ILE A 57 2.26 2.74 -1.71
C ILE A 57 3.73 3.05 -1.99
N ILE A 58 4.25 4.18 -1.54
CA ILE A 58 5.67 4.52 -1.72
C ILE A 58 6.57 3.52 -0.99
N ARG A 59 6.22 3.10 0.23
CA ARG A 59 6.96 2.08 0.98
C ARG A 59 7.00 0.76 0.22
N TYR A 60 5.83 0.26 -0.17
CA TYR A 60 5.67 -0.92 -1.03
C TYR A 60 6.51 -0.85 -2.31
N LEU A 61 6.43 0.26 -3.04
CA LEU A 61 7.23 0.46 -4.26
C LEU A 61 8.73 0.49 -3.97
N SER A 62 9.15 0.98 -2.81
CA SER A 62 10.56 1.08 -2.44
C SER A 62 11.18 -0.26 -2.12
N GLU A 63 10.44 -1.13 -1.44
CA GLU A 63 10.91 -2.46 -1.06
C GLU A 63 10.85 -3.44 -2.23
N ARG A 64 9.80 -3.37 -3.06
CA ARG A 64 9.58 -4.35 -4.14
C ARG A 64 10.22 -3.99 -5.47
N TYR A 65 10.39 -2.70 -5.76
CA TYR A 65 10.89 -2.22 -7.05
C TYR A 65 12.16 -1.39 -6.86
N THR A 66 13.33 -1.99 -7.01
CA THR A 66 14.62 -1.29 -6.83
C THR A 66 15.03 -0.41 -8.00
N ALA A 67 14.55 -0.72 -9.22
CA ALA A 67 14.86 0.03 -10.44
C ALA A 67 14.48 1.52 -10.35
N VAL A 68 15.23 2.36 -11.08
CA VAL A 68 15.03 3.82 -11.12
C VAL A 68 14.39 4.27 -12.44
N ASN A 69 14.59 3.50 -13.51
CA ASN A 69 13.99 3.78 -14.81
C ASN A 69 12.99 2.69 -15.16
N PHE A 70 11.73 3.07 -15.38
CA PHE A 70 10.66 2.15 -15.74
C PHE A 70 10.13 2.45 -17.14
N THR A 71 10.03 1.42 -17.97
CA THR A 71 9.39 1.47 -19.27
C THR A 71 7.88 1.69 -19.12
N LYS A 72 7.22 2.13 -20.20
CA LYS A 72 5.75 2.31 -20.21
C LYS A 72 5.00 1.02 -19.82
N ARG A 73 5.51 -0.14 -20.25
CA ARG A 73 4.89 -1.45 -19.98
C ARG A 73 5.01 -1.83 -18.50
N GLU A 74 6.14 -1.54 -17.87
CA GLU A 74 6.34 -1.78 -16.43
C GLU A 74 5.46 -0.86 -15.59
N ILE A 75 5.39 0.43 -15.93
CA ILE A 75 4.50 1.38 -15.24
C ILE A 75 3.04 0.91 -15.31
N LEU A 76 2.60 0.38 -16.46
CA LEU A 76 1.25 -0.15 -16.60
C LEU A 76 1.01 -1.36 -15.67
N LYS A 77 1.96 -2.30 -15.60
CA LYS A 77 1.87 -3.46 -14.68
C LYS A 77 1.81 -3.02 -13.22
N ILE A 78 2.72 -2.13 -12.80
CA ILE A 78 2.74 -1.59 -11.45
C ILE A 78 1.41 -0.90 -11.13
N SER A 79 0.88 -0.11 -12.07
CA SER A 79 -0.37 0.62 -11.88
C SER A 79 -1.57 -0.30 -11.62
N GLN A 80 -1.62 -1.45 -12.30
CA GLN A 80 -2.63 -2.48 -12.08
C GLN A 80 -2.50 -3.14 -10.71
N GLU A 81 -1.26 -3.36 -10.26
CA GLU A 81 -0.97 -3.98 -8.96
C GLU A 81 -1.36 -3.08 -7.78
N ILE A 82 -1.09 -1.78 -7.86
CA ILE A 82 -1.41 -0.81 -6.80
C ILE A 82 -2.81 -0.20 -6.94
N GLY A 83 -3.59 -0.61 -7.94
CA GLY A 83 -4.94 -0.08 -8.20
C GLY A 83 -4.98 1.40 -8.54
N ARG A 84 -3.95 1.93 -9.24
CA ARG A 84 -3.86 3.33 -9.66
C ARG A 84 -3.77 3.45 -11.18
N ASN A 85 -3.99 4.64 -11.71
CA ASN A 85 -3.74 4.88 -13.12
C ASN A 85 -2.22 5.06 -13.40
N PRO A 86 -1.75 4.82 -14.65
CA PRO A 86 -0.33 4.93 -14.99
C PRO A 86 0.29 6.32 -14.76
N ARG A 87 -0.49 7.40 -14.89
CA ARG A 87 -0.01 8.78 -14.69
C ARG A 87 0.30 9.03 -13.21
N GLU A 88 -0.60 8.63 -12.32
CA GLU A 88 -0.42 8.71 -10.88
C GLU A 88 0.70 7.79 -10.40
N THR A 89 0.78 6.57 -10.95
CA THR A 89 1.86 5.63 -10.67
C THR A 89 3.23 6.21 -11.00
N ARG A 90 3.38 6.86 -12.16
CA ARG A 90 4.63 7.55 -12.54
C ARG A 90 4.96 8.68 -11.55
N ARG A 91 3.97 9.40 -11.04
CA ARG A 91 4.17 10.44 -10.03
C ARG A 91 4.69 9.84 -8.71
N LEU A 92 4.11 8.73 -8.25
CA LEU A 92 4.52 8.02 -7.04
C LEU A 92 5.94 7.45 -7.16
N LEU A 93 6.29 6.85 -8.31
CA LEU A 93 7.65 6.39 -8.59
C LEU A 93 8.68 7.53 -8.52
N LYS A 94 8.37 8.70 -9.09
CA LYS A 94 9.23 9.89 -8.97
C LYS A 94 9.32 10.43 -7.54
N GLN A 95 8.25 10.33 -6.75
CA GLN A 95 8.26 10.73 -5.34
C GLN A 95 9.13 9.81 -4.50
N ARG A 96 9.09 8.50 -4.77
CA ARG A 96 10.00 7.50 -4.20
C ARG A 96 11.46 7.90 -4.45
N GLU A 97 11.84 8.18 -5.70
CA GLU A 97 13.21 8.55 -6.06
C GLU A 97 13.74 9.76 -5.28
N LYS A 98 12.86 10.73 -4.97
CA LYS A 98 13.20 11.92 -4.18
C LYS A 98 13.41 11.64 -2.69
N LYS A 99 12.85 10.56 -2.15
CA LYS A 99 13.01 10.17 -0.74
C LYS A 99 14.26 9.32 -0.50
N ILE A 100 14.79 8.67 -1.54
CA ILE A 100 15.99 7.83 -1.46
C ILE A 100 17.27 8.66 -1.61
N LYS A 101 17.19 9.84 -2.23
CA LYS A 101 18.26 10.84 -2.28
C LYS A 101 18.26 11.69 -1.01
#